data_AF-A0A520TCP7-F1
#
_entry.id   AF-A0A520TCP7-F1
#
_cell.length_a   1.000
_cell.length_b   1.000
_cell.length_c   1.000
_cell.angle_alpha   90.00
_cell.angle_beta   90.00
_cell.angle_gamma   90.00
#
_symmetry.space_group_name_H-M   'P 1'
#
loop_
_entity.id
_entity.type
_entity.pdbx_description
1 polymer ?
#
loop_
_entity_poly.entity_id
_entity_poly.type
_entity_poly.pdbx_seq_one_letter_code
_entity_poly.pdbx_strand_id
1 'polypeptide(L)'
;MQYSSARPWASLGLAISLGALGLALFFQISKEWFPCPLCIIQRYAYLATAFGFLGIGLTSRKSMWSAVFVLLALLGFVAGAGVAFYHVWVLSNPAQTCGVDPLQNTLNALPWVQYWPDMFVADGLCTDEYPPLWGLSLPMWSGLGFLAQGLVLLIAVRTRQYVKGSW
;
A
#
# COMPACT_ATOMS: atom_id res chain seq x y z
N MET A 1 21.05 -12.81 -21.98
CA MET A 1 19.77 -12.30 -21.44
C MET A 1 19.27 -13.25 -20.35
N GLN A 2 19.66 -13.03 -19.08
CA GLN A 2 19.21 -13.85 -17.94
C GLN A 2 18.69 -12.91 -16.84
N TYR A 3 17.50 -12.36 -17.04
CA TYR A 3 16.78 -11.49 -16.09
C TYR A 3 15.40 -12.07 -15.71
N SER A 4 15.06 -13.29 -16.12
CA SER A 4 13.67 -13.78 -16.11
C SER A 4 13.12 -14.16 -14.72
N SER A 5 13.95 -14.55 -13.74
CA SER A 5 13.42 -15.14 -12.50
C SER A 5 12.77 -14.13 -11.53
N ALA A 6 13.23 -12.88 -11.50
CA ALA A 6 12.76 -11.88 -10.53
C ALA A 6 11.65 -10.95 -11.06
N ARG A 7 11.54 -10.83 -12.40
CA ARG A 7 10.50 -10.06 -13.07
C ARG A 7 9.07 -10.53 -12.77
N PRO A 8 8.73 -11.83 -12.78
CA PRO A 8 7.37 -12.27 -12.49
C PRO A 8 6.95 -11.89 -11.06
N TRP A 9 7.85 -11.99 -10.09
CA TRP A 9 7.59 -11.57 -8.71
C TRP A 9 7.40 -10.06 -8.57
N ALA A 10 8.19 -9.26 -9.30
CA ALA A 10 8.01 -7.81 -9.34
C ALA A 10 6.66 -7.42 -9.97
N SER A 11 6.27 -8.07 -11.08
CA SER A 11 4.96 -7.89 -11.71
C SER A 11 3.81 -8.31 -10.80
N LEU A 12 3.98 -9.41 -10.04
CA LEU A 12 2.99 -9.85 -9.06
C LEU A 12 2.82 -8.83 -7.94
N GLY A 13 3.91 -8.31 -7.38
CA GLY A 13 3.86 -7.26 -6.36
C GLY A 13 3.16 -6.00 -6.84
N LEU A 14 3.44 -5.58 -8.08
CA LEU A 14 2.76 -4.46 -8.74
C LEU A 14 1.26 -4.73 -8.95
N ALA A 15 0.90 -5.93 -9.41
CA ALA A 15 -0.49 -6.32 -9.62
C ALA A 15 -1.29 -6.32 -8.31
N ILE A 16 -0.67 -6.76 -7.20
CA ILE A 16 -1.28 -6.69 -5.86
C ILE A 16 -1.52 -5.23 -5.45
N SER A 17 -0.54 -4.33 -5.64
CA SER A 17 -0.72 -2.91 -5.32
C SER A 17 -1.87 -2.28 -6.09
N LEU A 18 -1.88 -2.46 -7.41
CA LEU A 18 -2.87 -1.86 -8.29
C LEU A 18 -4.25 -2.48 -8.09
N GLY A 19 -4.30 -3.80 -7.83
CA GLY A 19 -5.53 -4.50 -7.47
C GLY A 19 -6.13 -3.98 -6.17
N ALA A 20 -5.33 -3.77 -5.13
CA ALA A 20 -5.79 -3.21 -3.86
C ALA A 20 -6.33 -1.78 -4.03
N LEU A 21 -5.63 -0.93 -4.78
CA LEU A 21 -6.09 0.43 -5.10
C LEU A 21 -7.38 0.42 -5.94
N GLY A 22 -7.46 -0.47 -6.94
CA GLY A 22 -8.65 -0.63 -7.76
C GLY A 22 -9.86 -1.11 -6.96
N LEU A 23 -9.68 -2.06 -6.04
CA LEU A 23 -10.73 -2.51 -5.12
C LEU A 23 -11.19 -1.37 -4.20
N ALA A 24 -10.26 -0.56 -3.68
CA ALA A 24 -10.60 0.59 -2.84
C ALA A 24 -11.43 1.62 -3.59
N LEU A 25 -11.07 1.92 -4.85
CA LEU A 25 -11.85 2.81 -5.72
C LEU A 25 -13.19 2.21 -6.10
N PHE A 26 -13.25 0.90 -6.34
CA PHE A 26 -14.50 0.20 -6.61
C PHE A 26 -15.48 0.33 -5.44
N PHE A 27 -15.01 0.16 -4.20
CA PHE A 27 -15.87 0.37 -3.02
C PHE A 27 -16.30 1.82 -2.86
N GLN A 28 -15.41 2.78 -3.10
CA GLN A 28 -15.76 4.20 -3.03
C GLN A 28 -16.86 4.57 -4.05
N ILE A 29 -16.72 4.13 -5.31
CA ILE A 29 -17.66 4.49 -6.39
C ILE A 29 -18.95 3.67 -6.32
N SER A 30 -18.86 2.37 -6.01
CA SER A 30 -20.03 1.48 -6.05
C SER A 30 -20.81 1.42 -4.74
N LYS A 31 -20.17 1.71 -3.60
CA LYS A 31 -20.79 1.63 -2.27
C LYS A 31 -20.86 2.98 -1.56
N GLU A 32 -20.35 4.05 -2.18
CA GLU A 32 -20.36 5.41 -1.64
C GLU A 32 -19.72 5.51 -0.24
N TRP A 33 -18.69 4.70 0.00
CA TRP A 33 -17.97 4.72 1.27
C TRP A 33 -16.98 5.88 1.31
N PHE A 34 -17.14 6.75 2.29
CA PHE A 34 -16.26 7.90 2.51
C PHE A 34 -14.88 7.43 3.01
N PRO A 35 -13.79 7.78 2.31
CA PRO A 35 -12.46 7.36 2.71
C PRO A 35 -12.00 8.11 3.97
N CYS A 36 -11.47 7.37 4.93
CA CYS A 36 -10.86 7.90 6.14
C CYS A 36 -9.42 8.39 5.88
N PRO A 37 -8.86 9.32 6.67
CA PRO A 37 -7.49 9.82 6.47
C PRO A 37 -6.42 8.71 6.60
N LEU A 38 -6.61 7.75 7.51
CA LEU A 38 -5.75 6.55 7.62
C LEU A 38 -5.81 5.69 6.36
N CYS A 39 -6.98 5.58 5.74
CA CYS A 39 -7.22 4.82 4.51
C CYS A 39 -6.46 5.46 3.33
N ILE A 40 -6.46 6.80 3.25
CA ILE A 40 -5.69 7.55 2.25
C ILE A 40 -4.19 7.36 2.45
N ILE A 41 -3.70 7.32 3.70
CA ILE A 41 -2.29 7.01 3.98
C ILE A 41 -1.92 5.59 3.49
N GLN A 42 -2.82 4.61 3.67
CA GLN A 42 -2.61 3.28 3.12
C GLN A 42 -2.57 3.30 1.57
N ARG A 43 -3.38 4.14 0.91
CA ARG A 43 -3.30 4.31 -0.56
C ARG A 43 -1.93 4.85 -0.99
N TYR A 44 -1.37 5.83 -0.27
CA TYR A 44 -0.01 6.31 -0.53
C TYR A 44 1.05 5.22 -0.33
N ALA A 45 0.91 4.40 0.70
CA ALA A 45 1.80 3.26 0.91
C ALA A 45 1.69 2.22 -0.23
N TYR A 46 0.50 1.93 -0.72
CA TYR A 46 0.31 1.06 -1.90
C TYR A 46 0.90 1.66 -3.18
N LEU A 47 0.78 2.97 -3.39
CA LEU A 47 1.45 3.65 -4.51
C LEU A 47 2.97 3.57 -4.38
N ALA A 48 3.53 3.82 -3.20
CA ALA A 48 4.97 3.73 -2.95
C ALA A 48 5.50 2.31 -3.22
N THR A 49 4.79 1.28 -2.75
CA THR A 49 5.15 -0.11 -3.04
C THR A 49 5.01 -0.45 -4.53
N ALA A 50 3.99 0.06 -5.22
CA ALA A 50 3.81 -0.10 -6.67
C ALA A 50 5.01 0.46 -7.44
N PHE A 51 5.43 1.69 -7.14
CA PHE A 51 6.62 2.29 -7.75
C PHE A 51 7.91 1.53 -7.42
N GLY A 52 8.03 1.03 -6.18
CA GLY A 52 9.12 0.15 -5.79
C GLY A 52 9.18 -1.12 -6.64
N PHE A 53 8.07 -1.85 -6.78
CA PHE A 53 8.00 -3.06 -7.58
C PHE A 53 8.20 -2.81 -9.08
N LEU A 54 7.67 -1.71 -9.61
CA LEU A 54 7.91 -1.28 -11.00
C LEU A 54 9.41 -1.06 -11.24
N GLY A 55 10.05 -0.28 -10.36
CA GLY A 55 11.48 0.00 -10.45
C GLY A 55 12.35 -1.23 -10.27
N ILE A 56 11.95 -2.17 -9.40
CA ILE A 56 12.56 -3.50 -9.31
C ILE A 56 12.43 -4.19 -10.68
N GLY A 57 11.24 -4.31 -11.27
CA GLY A 57 11.04 -5.00 -12.56
C GLY A 57 11.84 -4.43 -13.74
N LEU A 58 12.09 -3.12 -13.74
CA LEU A 58 12.83 -2.40 -14.77
C LEU A 58 14.36 -2.39 -14.56
N THR A 59 14.82 -2.48 -13.32
CA THR A 59 16.23 -2.29 -12.99
C THR A 59 17.00 -3.61 -12.85
N SER A 60 18.24 -3.63 -13.35
CA SER A 60 19.17 -4.75 -13.18
C SER A 60 19.76 -4.81 -11.76
N ARG A 61 20.09 -6.01 -11.27
CA ARG A 61 20.64 -6.21 -9.91
C ARG A 61 21.91 -5.36 -9.63
N LYS A 62 22.72 -5.10 -10.66
CA LYS A 62 24.00 -4.37 -10.51
C LYS A 62 23.82 -2.85 -10.43
N SER A 63 22.63 -2.33 -10.70
CA SER A 63 22.37 -0.90 -10.66
C SER A 63 22.12 -0.43 -9.23
N MET A 64 22.74 0.70 -8.85
CA MET A 64 22.50 1.38 -7.56
C MET A 64 21.00 1.68 -7.34
N TRP A 65 20.28 1.99 -8.42
CA TRP A 65 18.85 2.26 -8.40
C TRP A 65 18.02 1.07 -7.92
N SER A 66 18.52 -0.16 -8.08
CA SER A 66 17.81 -1.35 -7.59
C SER A 66 17.69 -1.35 -6.06
N ALA A 67 18.69 -0.84 -5.34
CA ALA A 67 18.65 -0.79 -3.88
C ALA A 67 17.62 0.25 -3.42
N VAL A 68 17.55 1.39 -4.11
CA VAL A 68 16.58 2.46 -3.84
C VAL A 68 15.15 1.96 -4.00
N PHE A 69 14.84 1.25 -5.09
CA PHE A 69 13.48 0.71 -5.31
C PHE A 69 13.10 -0.40 -4.33
N VAL A 70 14.05 -1.23 -3.90
CA VAL A 70 13.82 -2.23 -2.84
C VAL A 70 13.55 -1.54 -1.50
N LEU A 71 14.32 -0.50 -1.16
CA LEU A 71 14.11 0.27 0.06
C LEU A 71 12.75 0.99 0.03
N LEU A 72 12.36 1.56 -1.11
CA LEU A 72 11.06 2.21 -1.29
C LEU A 72 9.91 1.22 -1.09
N ALA A 73 10.00 0.03 -1.69
CA ALA A 73 9.01 -1.03 -1.49
C ALA A 73 8.96 -1.52 -0.03
N LEU A 74 10.12 -1.63 0.63
CA LEU A 74 10.21 -2.04 2.03
C LEU A 74 9.58 -1.00 2.96
N LEU A 75 9.90 0.29 2.76
CA LEU A 75 9.34 1.39 3.53
C LEU A 75 7.82 1.48 3.34
N GLY A 76 7.34 1.37 2.09
CA GLY A 76 5.92 1.37 1.80
C GLY A 76 5.20 0.20 2.48
N PHE A 77 5.78 -1.01 2.46
CA PHE A 77 5.26 -2.17 3.15
C PHE A 77 5.19 -1.96 4.67
N VAL A 78 6.29 -1.56 5.31
CA VAL A 78 6.37 -1.40 6.77
C VAL A 78 5.45 -0.27 7.25
N ALA A 79 5.46 0.87 6.56
CA ALA A 79 4.58 1.99 6.89
C ALA A 79 3.11 1.61 6.70
N GLY A 80 2.76 0.98 5.57
CA GLY A 80 1.40 0.54 5.28
C GLY A 80 0.87 -0.48 6.30
N ALA A 81 1.68 -1.48 6.66
CA ALA A 81 1.33 -2.46 7.68
C ALA A 81 1.17 -1.84 9.07
N GLY A 82 2.04 -0.89 9.44
CA GLY A 82 1.94 -0.15 10.69
C GLY A 82 0.66 0.68 10.78
N VAL A 83 0.31 1.40 9.71
CA VAL A 83 -0.93 2.18 9.62
C VAL A 83 -2.17 1.28 9.65
N ALA A 84 -2.12 0.11 9.00
CA ALA A 84 -3.20 -0.86 9.06
C ALA A 84 -3.42 -1.38 10.48
N PHE A 85 -2.34 -1.73 11.20
CA PHE A 85 -2.43 -2.16 12.60
C PHE A 85 -3.00 -1.06 13.50
N TYR A 86 -2.51 0.18 13.34
CA TYR A 86 -3.03 1.33 14.07
C TYR A 86 -4.51 1.55 13.79
N HIS A 87 -4.96 1.41 12.55
CA HIS A 87 -6.37 1.57 12.19
C HIS A 87 -7.26 0.49 12.85
N VAL A 88 -6.82 -0.76 12.91
CA VAL A 88 -7.54 -1.81 13.67
C VAL A 88 -7.61 -1.48 15.17
N TRP A 89 -6.53 -0.90 15.73
CA TRP A 89 -6.54 -0.45 17.12
C TRP A 89 -7.51 0.72 17.35
N VAL A 90 -7.60 1.67 16.43
CA VAL A 90 -8.56 2.78 16.48
C VAL A 90 -10.00 2.26 16.42
N LEU A 91 -10.28 1.28 15.54
CA LEU A 91 -11.61 0.70 15.41
C LEU A 91 -12.07 -0.02 16.69
N SER A 92 -11.14 -0.62 17.43
CA SER A 92 -11.42 -1.27 18.71
C SER A 92 -11.46 -0.30 19.91
N ASN A 93 -10.97 0.94 19.75
CA ASN A 93 -10.92 1.97 20.81
C ASN A 93 -11.49 3.31 20.31
N PRO A 94 -12.77 3.37 19.90
CA PRO A 94 -13.35 4.55 19.26
C PRO A 94 -13.45 5.76 20.19
N ALA A 95 -13.49 5.56 21.52
CA ALA A 95 -13.62 6.64 22.49
C ALA A 95 -12.39 7.56 22.59
N GLN A 96 -11.23 7.15 22.07
CA GLN A 96 -9.96 7.89 22.21
C GLN A 96 -9.68 8.86 21.04
N THR A 97 -10.43 8.77 19.93
CA THR A 97 -10.18 9.52 18.68
C THR A 97 -11.35 10.44 18.30
N CYS A 98 -12.12 10.88 19.29
CA CYS A 98 -13.32 11.70 19.07
C CYS A 98 -12.94 13.12 18.58
N GLY A 99 -12.94 13.34 17.27
CA GLY A 99 -12.75 14.67 16.66
C GLY A 99 -12.34 14.66 15.18
N VAL A 100 -12.32 15.85 14.56
CA VAL A 100 -11.69 16.08 13.25
C VAL A 100 -10.21 15.78 13.41
N ASP A 101 -9.75 14.67 12.82
CA ASP A 101 -8.35 14.30 12.86
C ASP A 101 -7.53 15.47 12.26
N PRO A 102 -6.58 16.09 12.98
CA PRO A 102 -5.71 17.12 12.41
C PRO A 102 -4.93 16.60 11.17
N LEU A 103 -4.82 15.27 11.07
CA LEU A 103 -4.32 14.55 9.91
C LEU A 103 -5.19 14.74 8.65
N GLN A 104 -6.52 14.78 8.78
CA GLN A 104 -7.45 15.03 7.66
C GLN A 104 -7.21 16.43 7.06
N ASN A 105 -7.11 17.46 7.90
CA ASN A 105 -6.85 18.83 7.44
C ASN A 105 -5.49 18.95 6.75
N THR A 106 -4.46 18.30 7.32
CA THR A 106 -3.11 18.32 6.74
C THR A 106 -3.08 17.59 5.39
N LEU A 107 -3.76 16.45 5.29
CA LEU A 107 -3.84 15.68 4.05
C LEU A 107 -4.63 16.43 2.96
N ASN A 108 -5.81 16.95 3.30
CA ASN A 108 -6.67 17.66 2.35
C ASN A 108 -6.08 19.01 1.89
N ALA A 109 -5.17 19.60 2.66
CA ALA A 109 -4.45 20.81 2.28
C ALA A 109 -3.33 20.56 1.24
N LEU A 110 -3.00 19.30 0.92
CA LEU A 110 -1.93 19.00 -0.03
C LEU A 110 -2.37 19.36 -1.47
N PRO A 111 -1.47 19.98 -2.27
CA PRO A 111 -1.85 20.53 -3.57
C PRO A 111 -2.30 19.46 -4.58
N TRP A 112 -1.84 18.21 -4.46
CA TRP A 112 -2.25 17.10 -5.33
C TRP A 112 -3.69 16.64 -5.11
N VAL A 113 -4.30 16.96 -3.96
CA VAL A 113 -5.69 16.63 -3.67
C VAL A 113 -6.64 17.35 -4.63
N GLN A 114 -6.30 18.59 -5.01
CA GLN A 114 -7.11 19.36 -5.98
C GLN A 114 -7.06 18.77 -7.39
N TYR A 115 -5.98 18.07 -7.75
CA TYR A 115 -5.84 17.46 -9.07
C TYR A 115 -6.54 16.11 -9.19
N TRP A 116 -6.64 15.35 -8.10
CA TRP A 116 -7.30 14.04 -8.10
C TRP A 116 -8.07 13.78 -6.79
N PRO A 117 -9.21 14.46 -6.60
CA PRO A 117 -9.92 14.45 -5.33
C PRO A 117 -10.44 13.06 -4.97
N ASP A 118 -10.95 12.30 -5.93
CA ASP A 118 -11.46 10.94 -5.71
C ASP A 118 -10.42 9.98 -5.12
N MET A 119 -9.12 10.20 -5.42
CA MET A 119 -8.05 9.35 -4.91
C MET A 119 -7.55 9.78 -3.52
N PHE A 120 -7.54 11.08 -3.22
CA PHE A 120 -6.76 11.65 -2.11
C PHE A 120 -7.53 12.49 -1.09
N VAL A 121 -8.78 12.87 -1.36
CA VAL A 121 -9.62 13.54 -0.36
C VAL A 121 -10.00 12.54 0.73
N ALA A 122 -9.89 12.96 1.99
CA ALA A 122 -10.40 12.25 3.14
C ALA A 122 -11.62 12.99 3.71
N ASP A 123 -12.79 12.37 3.64
CA ASP A 123 -14.07 12.93 4.10
C ASP A 123 -14.77 12.08 5.17
N GLY A 124 -14.28 10.85 5.43
CA GLY A 124 -14.84 9.93 6.41
C GLY A 124 -14.11 9.95 7.76
N LEU A 125 -14.77 9.47 8.82
CA LEU A 125 -14.16 9.31 10.13
C LEU A 125 -13.40 7.98 10.23
N CYS A 126 -12.29 7.96 10.98
CA CYS A 126 -11.53 6.72 11.23
C CYS A 126 -12.27 5.74 12.15
N THR A 127 -13.36 6.16 12.78
CA THR A 127 -14.22 5.35 13.65
C THR A 127 -15.44 4.79 12.92
N ASP A 128 -15.66 5.17 11.66
CA ASP A 128 -16.80 4.68 10.89
C ASP A 128 -16.62 3.20 10.55
N GLU A 129 -17.52 2.37 11.06
CA GLU A 129 -17.46 0.93 10.90
C GLU A 129 -18.23 0.52 9.63
N TYR A 130 -17.48 0.22 8.57
CA TYR A 130 -18.06 -0.34 7.34
C TYR A 130 -18.35 -1.83 7.50
N PRO A 131 -19.38 -2.36 6.82
CA PRO A 131 -19.73 -3.77 6.93
C PRO A 131 -18.54 -4.65 6.54
N PRO A 132 -18.17 -5.64 7.38
CA PRO A 132 -16.97 -6.43 7.18
C PRO A 132 -17.09 -7.28 5.91
N LEU A 133 -16.02 -7.27 5.11
CA LEU A 133 -15.91 -8.12 3.93
C LEU A 133 -15.43 -9.50 4.38
N TRP A 134 -16.29 -10.51 4.25
CA TRP A 134 -16.02 -11.88 4.71
C TRP A 134 -15.59 -11.97 6.18
N GLY A 135 -16.18 -11.13 7.04
CA GLY A 135 -15.90 -11.12 8.48
C GLY A 135 -14.63 -10.37 8.89
N LEU A 136 -13.89 -9.80 7.93
CA LEU A 136 -12.70 -8.97 8.16
C LEU A 136 -12.99 -7.52 7.82
N SER A 137 -12.46 -6.59 8.61
CA SER A 137 -12.57 -5.16 8.33
C SER A 137 -11.65 -4.76 7.16
N LEU A 138 -11.99 -3.68 6.47
CA LEU A 138 -11.17 -3.11 5.40
C LEU A 138 -9.69 -2.90 5.79
N PRO A 139 -9.34 -2.32 6.96
CA PRO A 139 -7.95 -2.18 7.34
C PRO A 139 -7.23 -3.51 7.53
N MET A 140 -7.93 -4.57 7.96
CA MET A 140 -7.34 -5.90 8.05
C MET A 140 -7.02 -6.47 6.67
N TRP A 141 -7.91 -6.30 5.69
CA TRP A 141 -7.66 -6.67 4.29
C TRP A 141 -6.45 -5.94 3.70
N SER A 142 -6.35 -4.63 3.93
CA SER A 142 -5.16 -3.86 3.54
C SER A 142 -3.91 -4.38 4.24
N GLY A 143 -3.98 -4.67 5.54
CA GLY A 143 -2.87 -5.26 6.30
C GLY A 143 -2.38 -6.58 5.69
N LEU A 144 -3.31 -7.48 5.33
CA LEU A 144 -2.99 -8.74 4.63
C LEU A 144 -2.34 -8.49 3.27
N GLY A 145 -2.83 -7.51 2.51
CA GLY A 145 -2.25 -7.11 1.24
C GLY A 145 -0.81 -6.62 1.38
N PHE A 146 -0.52 -5.80 2.40
CA PHE A 146 0.85 -5.38 2.72
C PHE A 146 1.72 -6.57 3.09
N LEU A 147 1.26 -7.49 3.96
CA LEU A 147 2.00 -8.70 4.30
C LEU A 147 2.34 -9.55 3.08
N ALA A 148 1.38 -9.73 2.16
CA ALA A 148 1.61 -10.43 0.90
C ALA A 148 2.69 -9.73 0.06
N GLN A 149 2.66 -8.40 -0.04
CA GLN A 149 3.72 -7.64 -0.72
C GLN A 149 5.08 -7.79 -0.06
N GLY A 150 5.16 -7.79 1.27
CA GLY A 150 6.40 -8.03 2.01
C GLY A 150 7.00 -9.40 1.66
N LEU A 151 6.18 -10.45 1.60
CA LEU A 151 6.60 -11.79 1.18
C LEU A 151 7.07 -11.81 -0.28
N VAL A 152 6.33 -11.19 -1.19
CA VAL A 152 6.71 -11.09 -2.61
C VAL A 152 8.01 -10.32 -2.78
N LEU A 153 8.22 -9.23 -2.01
CA LEU A 153 9.46 -8.47 -2.02
C LEU A 153 10.64 -9.33 -1.54
N LEU A 154 10.48 -10.08 -0.46
CA LEU A 154 11.50 -11.01 0.04
C LEU A 154 11.86 -12.07 -1.01
N ILE A 155 10.86 -12.66 -1.68
CA ILE A 155 11.07 -13.65 -2.74
C ILE A 155 11.77 -13.00 -3.94
N ALA A 156 11.35 -11.80 -4.35
CA ALA A 156 11.96 -11.05 -5.45
C ALA A 156 13.44 -10.74 -5.16
N VAL A 157 13.77 -10.38 -3.92
CA VAL A 157 15.16 -10.13 -3.49
C VAL A 157 15.98 -11.43 -3.43
N ARG A 158 15.44 -12.52 -2.89
CA ARG A 158 16.14 -13.82 -2.79
C ARG A 158 16.37 -14.47 -4.15
N THR A 159 15.38 -14.45 -5.03
CA THR A 159 15.51 -14.99 -6.40
C THR A 159 16.52 -14.18 -7.24
N ARG A 160 16.67 -12.88 -6.96
CA ARG A 160 17.80 -12.09 -7.49
C ARG A 160 19.15 -12.52 -6.97
N GLN A 161 19.24 -12.97 -5.72
CA GLN A 161 20.49 -13.40 -5.10
C GLN A 161 21.06 -14.67 -5.74
N TYR A 162 20.20 -15.62 -6.11
CA TYR A 162 20.56 -16.94 -6.65
C TYR A 162 21.25 -16.92 -8.03
N VAL A 163 21.13 -15.83 -8.81
CA VAL A 163 21.75 -15.71 -10.16
C VAL A 163 23.26 -15.37 -10.10
N LYS A 164 23.87 -15.30 -8.90
CA LYS A 164 25.34 -15.25 -8.75
C LYS A 164 25.86 -16.69 -8.60
N GLY A 165 26.08 -17.40 -9.71
CA GLY A 165 26.58 -18.77 -9.62
C GLY A 165 26.82 -19.50 -10.94
N SER A 166 27.35 -18.84 -11.97
CA SER A 166 27.97 -19.56 -13.07
C SER A 166 29.14 -18.75 -13.62
N TRP A 167 30.34 -19.20 -13.22
CA TRP A 167 31.67 -19.01 -13.80
C TRP A 167 31.91 -17.75 -14.64
#